data_AF-A0A924D262-F1
#
_entry.id   AF-A0A924D262-F1
#
_cell.length_a   1.000
_cell.length_b   1.000
_cell.length_c   1.000
_cell.angle_alpha   90.00
_cell.angle_beta   90.00
_cell.angle_gamma   90.00
#
_symmetry.space_group_name_H-M   'P 1'
#
loop_
_entity.id
_entity.type
_entity.pdbx_description
1 polymer ?
#
loop_
_entity_poly.entity_id
_entity_poly.type
_entity_poly.pdbx_seq_one_letter_code
_entity_poly.pdbx_strand_id
1 'polypeptide(L)'
;MNNLTREEENKKLENLFLAIYFNDLKTVITFKNEYPEIYAKKEKFLIDGNITFDLKNLTLFNQKIWFDTEWRDEIKPLIEKIRNRTKQMLDFWDLEFGQPNTVKTIQYNHYWYYFYCDDPNDPDDNDEVICDPISYFLEEGFKEIDVRLYNRVECFDFKEVKKLLEQGAKSNIDFYNDNNSNTFSRIHSEVSYLATCQVIPEFKVFEEKGYKQNFNITEMFRNLLGLAAHQEMFDLLYEYFKEE
;
A
#
# COMPACT_ATOMS: atom_id res chain seq x y z
N MET A 1 -1.11 37.42 -8.88
CA MET A 1 -0.37 36.14 -8.76
C MET A 1 -0.43 35.48 -10.13
N ASN A 2 0.71 35.02 -10.65
CA ASN A 2 0.68 34.20 -11.88
C ASN A 2 -0.06 32.90 -11.55
N ASN A 3 -1.13 32.60 -12.28
CA ASN A 3 -1.80 31.32 -12.17
C ASN A 3 -0.83 30.25 -12.65
N LEU A 4 -0.32 29.43 -11.72
CA LEU A 4 0.47 28.26 -12.07
C LEU A 4 -0.39 27.32 -12.91
N THR A 5 0.24 26.68 -13.89
CA THR A 5 -0.38 25.56 -14.60
C THR A 5 -0.51 24.36 -13.65
N ARG A 6 -1.42 23.43 -13.97
CA ARG A 6 -1.63 22.21 -13.18
C ARG A 6 -0.34 21.38 -13.05
N GLU A 7 0.51 21.39 -14.07
CA GLU A 7 1.80 20.69 -14.07
C GLU A 7 2.80 21.34 -13.10
N GLU A 8 2.91 22.67 -13.10
CA GLU A 8 3.77 23.39 -12.15
C GLU A 8 3.31 23.23 -10.70
N GLU A 9 2.00 23.16 -10.48
CA GLU A 9 1.41 22.85 -9.18
C GLU A 9 1.78 21.44 -8.73
N ASN A 10 1.65 20.45 -9.63
CA ASN A 10 1.99 19.07 -9.31
C ASN A 10 3.47 18.90 -8.98
N LYS A 11 4.36 19.55 -9.74
CA LYS A 11 5.80 19.55 -9.48
C LYS A 11 6.15 20.15 -8.11
N LYS A 12 5.42 21.16 -7.66
CA LYS A 12 5.58 21.66 -6.28
C LYS A 12 5.04 20.68 -5.25
N LEU A 13 3.93 20.01 -5.53
CA LEU A 13 3.38 18.96 -4.67
C LEU A 13 4.28 17.72 -4.57
N GLU A 14 5.16 17.44 -5.53
CA GLU A 14 6.17 16.37 -5.40
C GLU A 14 7.09 16.57 -4.19
N ASN A 15 7.45 17.81 -3.86
CA ASN A 15 8.21 18.10 -2.64
C ASN A 15 7.40 17.77 -1.38
N LEU A 16 6.10 18.08 -1.41
CA LEU A 16 5.18 17.73 -0.33
C LEU A 16 4.98 16.21 -0.24
N PHE A 17 4.90 15.51 -1.37
CA PHE A 17 4.88 14.04 -1.44
C PHE A 17 6.08 13.48 -0.70
N LEU A 18 7.31 13.88 -1.04
CA LEU A 18 8.53 13.35 -0.42
C LEU A 18 8.56 13.63 1.09
N ALA A 19 8.18 14.84 1.49
CA ALA A 19 8.13 15.21 2.90
C ALA A 19 7.13 14.35 3.68
N ILE A 20 5.95 14.06 3.13
CA ILE A 20 4.96 13.21 3.79
C ILE A 20 5.38 11.73 3.74
N TYR A 21 5.93 11.25 2.61
CA TYR A 21 6.44 9.90 2.43
C TYR A 21 7.43 9.50 3.54
N PHE A 22 8.42 10.37 3.81
CA PHE A 22 9.43 10.16 4.86
C PHE A 22 9.00 10.66 6.25
N ASN A 23 7.76 11.14 6.40
CA ASN A 23 7.22 11.78 7.61
C ASN A 23 8.10 12.93 8.16
N ASP A 24 8.65 13.76 7.29
CA ASP A 24 9.39 14.98 7.63
C ASP A 24 8.42 16.14 7.95
N LEU A 25 7.90 16.13 9.17
CA LEU A 25 6.92 17.11 9.66
C LEU A 25 7.41 18.56 9.53
N LYS A 26 8.70 18.83 9.76
CA LYS A 26 9.25 20.18 9.66
C LYS A 26 9.13 20.71 8.23
N THR A 27 9.44 19.88 7.24
CA THR A 27 9.34 20.26 5.83
C THR A 27 7.89 20.42 5.41
N VAL A 28 6.96 19.57 5.91
CA VAL A 28 5.52 19.74 5.67
C VAL A 28 5.00 21.07 6.21
N ILE A 29 5.35 21.44 7.45
CA ILE A 29 4.93 22.72 8.05
C ILE A 29 5.53 23.90 7.28
N THR A 30 6.81 23.82 6.92
CA THR A 30 7.47 24.86 6.11
C THR A 30 6.75 25.04 4.77
N PHE A 31 6.48 23.94 4.06
CA PHE A 31 5.77 23.95 2.78
C PHE A 31 4.38 24.58 2.91
N LYS A 32 3.62 24.19 3.95
CA LYS A 32 2.30 24.74 4.24
C LYS A 32 2.35 26.27 4.41
N ASN A 33 3.34 26.77 5.15
CA ASN A 33 3.47 28.20 5.43
C ASN A 33 3.93 29.01 4.20
N GLU A 34 4.82 28.44 3.38
CA GLU A 34 5.34 29.10 2.18
C GLU A 34 4.36 29.04 1.00
N TYR A 35 3.62 27.94 0.85
CA TYR A 35 2.73 27.69 -0.28
C TYR A 35 1.33 27.22 0.17
N PRO A 36 0.58 28.03 0.96
CA PRO A 36 -0.69 27.62 1.53
C PRO A 36 -1.74 27.22 0.48
N GLU A 37 -1.80 27.93 -0.64
CA GLU A 37 -2.73 27.65 -1.74
C GLU A 37 -2.43 26.32 -2.45
N ILE A 38 -1.15 25.95 -2.56
CA ILE A 38 -0.73 24.67 -3.16
C ILE A 38 -0.92 23.54 -2.15
N TYR A 39 -0.59 23.77 -0.88
CA TYR A 39 -0.83 22.82 0.20
C TYR A 39 -2.32 22.45 0.34
N ALA A 40 -3.23 23.39 0.07
CA ALA A 40 -4.68 23.10 0.03
C ALA A 40 -5.05 22.04 -1.03
N LYS A 41 -4.24 21.86 -2.08
CA LYS A 41 -4.46 20.91 -3.19
C LYS A 41 -3.86 19.52 -2.95
N LYS A 42 -3.28 19.26 -1.77
CA LYS A 42 -2.64 17.95 -1.44
C LYS A 42 -3.52 16.72 -1.62
N GLU A 43 -4.84 16.89 -1.59
CA GLU A 43 -5.80 15.79 -1.82
C GLU A 43 -5.98 15.42 -3.30
N LYS A 44 -5.41 16.21 -4.21
CA LYS A 44 -5.54 16.09 -5.67
C LYS A 44 -4.19 15.93 -6.37
N PHE A 45 -3.20 15.38 -5.65
CA PHE A 45 -1.89 15.12 -6.21
C PHE A 45 -2.00 14.14 -7.38
N LEU A 46 -1.35 14.43 -8.52
CA LEU A 46 -1.35 13.56 -9.69
C LEU A 46 -0.13 12.63 -9.63
N ILE A 47 -0.40 11.33 -9.60
CA ILE A 47 0.64 10.28 -9.59
C ILE A 47 1.05 9.95 -11.02
N ASP A 48 0.06 9.64 -11.87
CA ASP A 48 0.24 9.35 -13.29
C ASP A 48 -1.05 9.64 -14.05
N GLY A 49 -0.93 10.29 -15.22
CA GLY A 49 -2.06 10.68 -16.06
C GLY A 49 -3.17 11.41 -15.30
N ASN A 50 -4.31 10.73 -15.15
CA ASN A 50 -5.51 11.27 -14.47
C ASN A 50 -5.73 10.70 -13.06
N ILE A 51 -4.82 9.87 -12.56
CA ILE A 51 -4.96 9.25 -11.23
C ILE A 51 -4.55 10.26 -10.17
N THR A 52 -5.51 10.63 -9.32
CA THR A 52 -5.31 11.53 -8.18
C THR A 52 -5.21 10.77 -6.87
N PHE A 53 -4.46 11.33 -5.92
CA PHE A 53 -4.29 10.74 -4.61
C PHE A 53 -4.20 11.80 -3.50
N ASP A 54 -4.73 11.45 -2.34
CA ASP A 54 -4.60 12.26 -1.13
C ASP A 54 -3.28 11.94 -0.44
N LEU A 55 -2.33 12.87 -0.51
CA LEU A 55 -0.99 12.70 0.03
C LEU A 55 -0.98 12.32 1.52
N LYS A 56 -2.01 12.68 2.29
CA LYS A 56 -2.09 12.31 3.72
C LYS A 56 -2.15 10.79 3.93
N ASN A 57 -2.66 10.05 2.95
CA ASN A 57 -2.74 8.59 3.02
C ASN A 57 -1.35 7.93 3.06
N LEU A 58 -0.28 8.61 2.62
CA LEU A 58 1.10 8.11 2.79
C LEU A 58 1.46 7.94 4.28
N THR A 59 0.98 8.83 5.16
CA THR A 59 1.19 8.68 6.60
C THR A 59 0.44 7.48 7.15
N LEU A 60 -0.76 7.19 6.61
CA LEU A 60 -1.54 6.01 6.99
C LEU A 60 -0.86 4.71 6.53
N PHE A 61 -0.30 4.68 5.32
CA PHE A 61 0.52 3.55 4.85
C PHE A 61 1.71 3.31 5.77
N ASN A 62 2.45 4.37 6.11
CA ASN A 62 3.54 4.28 7.07
C ASN A 62 3.08 3.75 8.45
N GLN A 63 1.91 4.15 8.93
CA GLN A 63 1.37 3.62 10.18
C GLN A 63 1.15 2.11 10.11
N LYS A 64 0.54 1.63 9.02
CA LYS A 64 0.25 0.21 8.79
C LYS A 64 1.52 -0.64 8.73
N ILE A 65 2.51 -0.16 7.99
CA ILE A 65 3.76 -0.89 7.76
C ILE A 65 4.60 -0.89 9.04
N TRP A 66 4.92 0.29 9.58
CA TRP A 66 6.01 0.37 10.54
C TRP A 66 5.63 -0.08 11.94
N PHE A 67 4.35 -0.17 12.29
CA PHE A 67 3.92 -0.46 13.66
C PHE A 67 3.90 -1.96 14.01
N ASP A 68 4.18 -2.84 13.06
CA ASP A 68 4.40 -4.27 13.29
C ASP A 68 5.53 -4.49 14.32
N THR A 69 5.39 -5.37 15.30
CA THR A 69 6.41 -5.61 16.33
C THR A 69 7.56 -6.54 15.92
N GLU A 70 7.46 -7.27 14.81
CA GLU A 70 8.33 -8.41 14.48
C GLU A 70 9.54 -8.06 13.58
N TRP A 71 10.03 -6.83 13.63
CA TRP A 71 11.21 -6.42 12.85
C TRP A 71 12.50 -7.05 13.38
N ARG A 72 13.43 -7.35 12.45
CA ARG A 72 14.77 -7.84 12.79
C ARG A 72 15.59 -6.79 13.53
N ASP A 73 16.41 -7.24 14.47
CA ASP A 73 17.21 -6.36 15.35
C ASP A 73 18.09 -5.37 14.58
N GLU A 74 18.65 -5.76 13.42
CA GLU A 74 19.54 -4.88 12.66
C GLU A 74 18.85 -3.65 12.07
N ILE A 75 17.52 -3.70 11.88
CA ILE A 75 16.73 -2.59 11.30
C ILE A 75 15.86 -1.87 12.34
N LYS A 76 15.65 -2.44 13.54
CA LYS A 76 14.84 -1.83 14.60
C LYS A 76 15.15 -0.35 14.86
N PRO A 77 16.42 0.11 14.93
CA PRO A 77 16.71 1.52 15.16
C PRO A 77 16.13 2.46 14.08
N LEU A 78 16.17 2.03 12.81
CA LEU A 78 15.56 2.78 11.72
C LEU A 78 14.03 2.79 11.86
N ILE A 79 13.44 1.62 12.13
CA ILE A 79 11.99 1.48 12.28
C ILE A 79 11.46 2.34 13.43
N GLU A 80 12.10 2.34 14.61
CA GLU A 80 11.71 3.15 15.75
C GLU A 80 11.73 4.65 15.43
N LYS A 81 12.75 5.09 14.69
CA LYS A 81 12.84 6.48 14.22
C LYS A 81 11.71 6.83 13.28
N ILE A 82 11.39 5.96 12.32
CA ILE A 82 10.27 6.17 11.38
C ILE A 82 8.92 6.16 12.12
N ARG A 83 8.70 5.25 13.06
CA ARG A 83 7.50 5.23 13.92
C ARG A 83 7.31 6.55 14.64
N ASN A 84 8.35 7.07 15.26
CA ASN A 84 8.27 8.33 16.01
C ASN A 84 7.88 9.49 15.09
N ARG A 85 8.46 9.58 13.89
CA ARG A 85 8.07 10.58 12.88
C ARG A 85 6.64 10.38 12.40
N THR A 86 6.23 9.14 12.18
CA THR A 86 4.86 8.79 11.77
C THR A 86 3.84 9.23 12.82
N LYS A 87 4.09 8.97 14.12
CA LYS A 87 3.27 9.45 15.23
C LYS A 87 3.13 10.97 15.23
N GLN A 88 4.25 11.68 15.10
CA GLN A 88 4.25 13.15 15.05
C GLN A 88 3.44 13.69 13.86
N MET A 89 3.53 13.04 12.69
CA MET A 89 2.76 13.43 11.51
C MET A 89 1.27 13.12 11.68
N LEU A 90 0.91 11.99 12.30
CA LEU A 90 -0.48 11.65 12.64
C LEU A 90 -1.08 12.67 13.62
N ASP A 91 -0.35 13.01 14.69
CA ASP A 91 -0.75 14.03 15.67
C ASP A 91 -0.96 15.40 14.99
N PHE A 92 -0.09 15.75 14.04
CA PHE A 92 -0.25 16.95 13.23
C PHE A 92 -1.52 16.92 12.39
N TRP A 93 -1.86 15.79 11.75
CA TRP A 93 -3.12 15.64 11.02
C TRP A 93 -4.34 15.77 11.91
N ASP A 94 -4.32 15.16 13.10
CA ASP A 94 -5.43 15.25 14.05
C ASP A 94 -5.70 16.71 14.47
N LEU A 95 -4.63 17.47 14.75
CA LEU A 95 -4.74 18.90 15.08
C LEU A 95 -5.21 19.74 13.89
N GLU A 96 -4.72 19.45 12.69
CA GLU A 96 -5.02 20.20 11.47
C GLU A 96 -6.49 20.06 11.05
N PHE A 97 -7.08 18.88 11.22
CA PHE A 97 -8.42 18.55 10.70
C PHE A 97 -9.50 18.42 11.76
N GLY A 98 -9.16 18.50 13.06
CA GLY A 98 -10.12 18.53 14.15
C GLY A 98 -10.95 17.25 14.30
N GLN A 99 -10.51 16.15 13.68
CA GLN A 99 -11.06 14.82 13.86
C GLN A 99 -9.88 13.89 14.12
N PRO A 100 -9.96 12.99 15.12
CA PRO A 100 -8.98 11.90 15.21
C PRO A 100 -8.99 11.19 13.86
N ASN A 101 -7.82 10.81 13.33
CA ASN A 101 -7.65 10.04 12.11
C ASN A 101 -8.57 8.80 12.15
N THR A 102 -9.84 8.97 11.78
CA THR A 102 -10.77 7.88 11.57
C THR A 102 -10.18 7.15 10.40
N VAL A 103 -9.70 5.94 10.67
CA VAL A 103 -9.12 5.01 9.71
C VAL A 103 -10.01 5.04 8.47
N LYS A 104 -9.63 5.84 7.48
CA LYS A 104 -10.28 5.79 6.18
C LYS A 104 -9.81 4.47 5.61
N THR A 105 -10.74 3.53 5.45
CA THR A 105 -10.44 2.31 4.70
C THR A 105 -10.02 2.74 3.30
N ILE A 106 -8.76 2.51 2.97
CA ILE A 106 -8.22 2.84 1.65
C ILE A 106 -8.72 1.77 0.69
N GLN A 107 -9.37 2.19 -0.38
CA GLN A 107 -9.81 1.29 -1.44
C GLN A 107 -8.62 1.00 -2.36
N TYR A 108 -7.77 0.06 -1.94
CA TYR A 108 -6.55 -0.30 -2.65
C TYR A 108 -6.83 -0.71 -4.09
N ASN A 109 -7.90 -1.45 -4.33
CA ASN A 109 -8.34 -1.90 -5.64
C ASN A 109 -8.57 -0.76 -6.67
N HIS A 110 -8.78 0.49 -6.24
CA HIS A 110 -8.80 1.65 -7.15
C HIS A 110 -7.46 1.88 -7.87
N TYR A 111 -6.38 1.37 -7.28
CA TYR A 111 -5.01 1.48 -7.77
C TYR A 111 -4.50 0.17 -8.37
N TRP A 112 -5.40 -0.72 -8.83
CA TRP A 112 -5.08 -2.08 -9.32
C TRP A 112 -3.91 -2.12 -10.30
N TYR A 113 -3.81 -1.14 -11.21
CA TYR A 113 -2.74 -1.04 -12.20
C TYR A 113 -1.32 -1.01 -11.57
N TYR A 114 -1.21 -0.50 -10.34
CA TYR A 114 0.06 -0.44 -9.60
C TYR A 114 0.45 -1.77 -8.94
N PHE A 115 -0.45 -2.75 -8.89
CA PHE A 115 -0.18 -4.08 -8.33
C PHE A 115 0.10 -5.14 -9.40
N TYR A 116 0.09 -4.77 -10.69
CA TYR A 116 0.18 -5.73 -11.81
C TYR A 116 -0.90 -6.83 -11.73
N CYS A 117 -2.06 -6.51 -11.14
CA CYS A 117 -3.24 -7.35 -11.23
C CYS A 117 -4.16 -6.85 -12.34
N ASP A 118 -5.07 -7.71 -12.80
CA ASP A 118 -6.12 -7.33 -13.74
C ASP A 118 -7.16 -6.43 -13.05
N ASP A 119 -8.01 -5.74 -13.83
CA ASP A 119 -9.00 -4.85 -13.23
C ASP A 119 -10.00 -5.69 -12.41
N PRO A 120 -10.07 -5.51 -11.09
CA PRO A 120 -10.95 -6.30 -10.25
C PRO A 120 -12.43 -6.12 -10.56
N ASN A 121 -12.77 -5.08 -11.33
CA ASN A 121 -14.12 -4.75 -11.79
C ASN A 121 -14.40 -5.25 -13.21
N ASP A 122 -13.43 -5.86 -13.91
CA ASP A 122 -13.67 -6.49 -15.20
C ASP A 122 -14.38 -7.85 -14.97
N PRO A 123 -15.60 -8.04 -15.51
CA PRO A 123 -16.30 -9.30 -15.37
C PRO A 123 -15.62 -10.46 -16.10
N ASP A 124 -14.80 -10.20 -17.12
CA ASP A 124 -14.14 -11.23 -17.94
C ASP A 124 -12.81 -11.69 -17.32
N ASP A 125 -12.10 -10.81 -16.58
CA ASP A 125 -10.78 -11.12 -15.96
C ASP A 125 -10.88 -11.89 -14.62
N ASN A 126 -12.09 -12.16 -14.12
CA ASN A 126 -12.29 -12.86 -12.84
C ASN A 126 -12.41 -14.40 -12.97
N ASP A 127 -12.25 -14.94 -14.18
CA ASP A 127 -12.43 -16.35 -14.51
C ASP A 127 -11.10 -17.12 -14.66
N GLU A 128 -9.96 -16.50 -14.33
CA GLU A 128 -8.63 -17.12 -14.35
C GLU A 128 -7.96 -17.04 -12.98
N VAL A 129 -7.13 -18.03 -12.65
CA VAL A 129 -6.20 -18.01 -11.51
C VAL A 129 -4.81 -18.14 -12.09
N ILE A 130 -3.96 -17.13 -11.86
CA ILE A 130 -2.62 -17.03 -12.45
C ILE A 130 -2.67 -16.96 -13.98
N CYS A 131 -2.76 -18.10 -14.66
CA CYS A 131 -2.80 -18.20 -16.11
C CYS A 131 -3.72 -19.34 -16.60
N ASP A 132 -4.42 -20.01 -15.69
CA ASP A 132 -5.34 -21.10 -16.02
C ASP A 132 -6.78 -20.71 -15.63
N PRO A 133 -7.79 -21.11 -16.41
CA PRO A 133 -9.17 -20.80 -16.11
C PRO A 133 -9.63 -21.49 -14.82
N ILE A 134 -10.55 -20.89 -14.06
CA ILE A 134 -11.14 -21.48 -12.85
C ILE A 134 -11.65 -22.90 -13.13
N SER A 135 -12.22 -23.15 -14.32
CA SER A 135 -12.72 -24.47 -14.71
C SER A 135 -11.66 -25.57 -14.63
N TYR A 136 -10.40 -25.26 -14.94
CA TYR A 136 -9.29 -26.20 -14.84
C TYR A 136 -9.11 -26.70 -13.39
N PHE A 137 -9.09 -25.78 -12.42
CA PHE A 137 -8.96 -26.16 -11.01
C PHE A 137 -10.18 -26.90 -10.47
N LEU A 138 -11.38 -26.57 -10.95
CA LEU A 138 -12.59 -27.31 -10.58
C LEU A 138 -12.54 -28.76 -11.10
N GLU A 139 -12.00 -28.99 -12.29
CA GLU A 139 -11.80 -30.33 -12.87
C GLU A 139 -10.75 -31.13 -12.07
N GLU A 140 -9.70 -30.48 -11.58
CA GLU A 140 -8.69 -31.07 -10.68
C GLU A 140 -9.20 -31.32 -9.24
N GLY A 141 -10.43 -30.88 -8.93
CA GLY A 141 -11.12 -31.18 -7.67
C GLY A 141 -10.96 -30.13 -6.57
N PHE A 142 -10.43 -28.95 -6.88
CA PHE A 142 -10.41 -27.82 -5.95
C PHE A 142 -11.83 -27.28 -5.69
N LYS A 143 -12.06 -26.71 -4.50
CA LYS A 143 -13.34 -26.05 -4.20
C LYS A 143 -13.37 -24.68 -4.83
N GLU A 144 -14.49 -24.34 -5.46
CA GLU A 144 -14.70 -23.02 -6.08
C GLU A 144 -14.43 -21.85 -5.11
N ILE A 145 -14.80 -21.98 -3.84
CA ILE A 145 -14.60 -20.92 -2.83
C ILE A 145 -13.11 -20.65 -2.56
N ASP A 146 -12.26 -21.67 -2.64
CA ASP A 146 -10.82 -21.56 -2.41
C ASP A 146 -10.15 -20.92 -3.64
N VAL A 147 -10.56 -21.35 -4.83
CA VAL A 147 -10.09 -20.79 -6.12
C VAL A 147 -10.47 -19.30 -6.22
N ARG A 148 -11.72 -18.95 -5.90
CA ARG A 148 -12.18 -17.55 -5.93
C ARG A 148 -11.50 -16.67 -4.88
N LEU A 149 -11.09 -17.24 -3.75
CA LEU A 149 -10.35 -16.50 -2.73
C LEU A 149 -9.04 -15.97 -3.29
N TYR A 150 -8.31 -16.79 -4.06
CA TYR A 150 -7.05 -16.41 -4.68
C TYR A 150 -7.21 -15.13 -5.53
N ASN A 151 -8.16 -15.11 -6.45
CA ASN A 151 -8.40 -13.96 -7.34
C ASN A 151 -8.73 -12.69 -6.57
N ARG A 152 -9.62 -12.81 -5.57
CA ARG A 152 -10.05 -11.66 -4.77
C ARG A 152 -8.91 -11.11 -3.91
N VAL A 153 -7.96 -11.95 -3.52
CA VAL A 153 -6.75 -11.52 -2.83
C VAL A 153 -5.80 -10.76 -3.76
N GLU A 154 -5.54 -11.24 -4.98
CA GLU A 154 -4.70 -10.51 -5.94
C GLU A 154 -5.26 -9.13 -6.31
N CYS A 155 -6.59 -9.04 -6.30
CA CYS A 155 -7.36 -7.83 -6.54
C CYS A 155 -7.41 -6.85 -5.35
N PHE A 156 -6.92 -7.24 -4.18
CA PHE A 156 -7.12 -6.50 -2.92
C PHE A 156 -8.61 -6.17 -2.63
N ASP A 157 -9.52 -7.09 -2.95
CA ASP A 157 -10.94 -6.96 -2.59
C ASP A 157 -11.17 -7.47 -1.17
N PHE A 158 -10.76 -6.66 -0.18
CA PHE A 158 -10.87 -6.98 1.24
C PHE A 158 -12.27 -7.41 1.68
N LYS A 159 -13.32 -6.84 1.05
CA LYS A 159 -14.71 -7.13 1.41
C LYS A 159 -15.09 -8.54 0.97
N GLU A 160 -14.80 -8.90 -0.29
CA GLU A 160 -15.12 -10.23 -0.79
C GLU A 160 -14.19 -11.30 -0.21
N VAL A 161 -12.90 -10.99 -0.03
CA VAL A 161 -11.94 -11.88 0.66
C VAL A 161 -12.45 -12.25 2.04
N LYS A 162 -12.83 -11.27 2.86
CA LYS A 162 -13.37 -11.53 4.20
C LYS A 162 -14.61 -12.41 4.15
N LYS A 163 -15.54 -12.13 3.22
CA LYS A 163 -16.76 -12.94 3.05
C LYS A 163 -16.45 -14.40 2.67
N LEU A 164 -15.49 -14.64 1.79
CA LEU A 164 -15.08 -16.00 1.39
C LEU A 164 -14.42 -16.74 2.55
N LEU A 165 -13.54 -16.07 3.30
CA LEU A 165 -12.91 -16.63 4.51
C LEU A 165 -13.96 -16.99 5.59
N GLU A 166 -14.94 -16.12 5.82
CA GLU A 166 -16.07 -16.39 6.74
C GLU A 166 -16.93 -17.59 6.29
N GLN A 167 -16.99 -17.85 4.97
CA GLN A 167 -17.67 -19.03 4.39
C GLN A 167 -16.82 -20.31 4.44
N GLY A 168 -15.58 -20.22 4.93
CA GLY A 168 -14.69 -21.37 5.12
C GLY A 168 -13.74 -21.63 3.96
N ALA A 169 -13.48 -20.63 3.10
CA ALA A 169 -12.39 -20.71 2.13
C ALA A 169 -11.03 -20.82 2.84
N LYS A 170 -10.12 -21.62 2.27
CA LYS A 170 -8.77 -21.86 2.79
C LYS A 170 -7.74 -21.03 2.02
N SER A 171 -6.95 -20.22 2.74
CA SER A 171 -5.92 -19.34 2.17
C SER A 171 -4.58 -20.04 1.88
N ASN A 172 -4.43 -21.30 2.28
CA ASN A 172 -3.21 -22.10 2.19
C ASN A 172 -3.33 -23.28 1.21
N ILE A 173 -4.23 -23.18 0.24
CA ILE A 173 -4.37 -24.18 -0.82
C ILE A 173 -3.31 -23.95 -1.89
N ASP A 174 -2.43 -24.93 -2.08
CA ASP A 174 -1.43 -24.93 -3.16
C ASP A 174 -2.11 -25.36 -4.47
N PHE A 175 -2.27 -24.42 -5.41
CA PHE A 175 -2.87 -24.67 -6.72
C PHE A 175 -1.89 -25.32 -7.71
N TYR A 176 -0.59 -25.16 -7.48
CA TYR A 176 0.48 -25.76 -8.28
C TYR A 176 1.50 -26.43 -7.36
N ASN A 177 2.28 -27.37 -7.89
CA ASN A 177 3.41 -27.97 -7.15
C ASN A 177 4.61 -27.01 -7.07
N ASP A 178 4.39 -25.80 -6.57
CA ASP A 178 5.43 -24.83 -6.27
C ASP A 178 5.19 -24.15 -4.91
N ASN A 179 6.26 -23.60 -4.33
CA ASN A 179 6.25 -23.05 -2.97
C ASN A 179 5.48 -21.71 -2.82
N ASN A 180 4.98 -21.14 -3.91
CA ASN A 180 4.35 -19.81 -3.93
C ASN A 180 2.91 -19.83 -4.47
N SER A 181 2.36 -21.01 -4.77
CA SER A 181 1.06 -21.14 -5.43
C SER A 181 -0.12 -20.92 -4.48
N ASN A 182 0.06 -21.00 -3.16
CA ASN A 182 -1.00 -20.63 -2.23
C ASN A 182 -1.05 -19.13 -1.94
N THR A 183 -2.29 -18.65 -1.78
CA THR A 183 -2.64 -17.25 -1.59
C THR A 183 -1.89 -16.60 -0.42
N PHE A 184 -1.79 -17.29 0.72
CA PHE A 184 -1.12 -16.78 1.91
C PHE A 184 0.39 -16.59 1.71
N SER A 185 1.09 -17.62 1.20
CA SER A 185 2.53 -17.59 0.93
C SER A 185 2.90 -16.51 -0.08
N ARG A 186 2.09 -16.32 -1.13
CA ARG A 186 2.29 -15.26 -2.12
C ARG A 186 2.23 -13.88 -1.47
N ILE A 187 1.15 -13.57 -0.74
CA ILE A 187 1.00 -12.29 -0.05
C ILE A 187 2.12 -12.05 0.95
N HIS A 188 2.46 -13.06 1.75
CA HIS A 188 3.56 -12.97 2.72
C HIS A 188 4.92 -12.71 2.05
N SER A 189 5.19 -13.38 0.93
CA SER A 189 6.43 -13.18 0.16
C SER A 189 6.53 -11.77 -0.41
N GLU A 190 5.42 -11.22 -0.93
CA GLU A 190 5.37 -9.85 -1.44
C GLU A 190 5.56 -8.80 -0.33
N VAL A 191 4.98 -9.00 0.86
CA VAL A 191 5.27 -8.13 2.03
C VAL A 191 6.78 -8.09 2.28
N SER A 192 7.41 -9.26 2.36
CA SER A 192 8.85 -9.38 2.61
C SER A 192 9.69 -8.74 1.51
N TYR A 193 9.36 -8.99 0.24
CA TYR A 193 10.07 -8.44 -0.91
C TYR A 193 9.97 -6.91 -0.95
N LEU A 194 8.75 -6.36 -0.88
CA LEU A 194 8.52 -4.91 -0.93
C LEU A 194 9.19 -4.20 0.25
N ALA A 195 9.09 -4.76 1.46
CA ALA A 195 9.76 -4.19 2.62
C ALA A 195 11.29 -4.18 2.45
N THR A 196 11.89 -5.33 2.13
CA THR A 196 13.35 -5.50 2.19
C THR A 196 14.09 -4.99 0.95
N CYS A 197 13.51 -5.16 -0.23
CA CYS A 197 14.16 -4.83 -1.50
C CYS A 197 13.80 -3.44 -2.02
N GLN A 198 12.64 -2.89 -1.62
CA GLN A 198 12.13 -1.63 -2.16
C GLN A 198 12.07 -0.53 -1.09
N VAL A 199 11.18 -0.65 -0.12
CA VAL A 199 10.84 0.47 0.79
C VAL A 199 11.95 0.74 1.81
N ILE A 200 12.47 -0.26 2.55
CA ILE A 200 13.53 -0.03 3.53
C ILE A 200 14.79 0.60 2.91
N PRO A 201 15.28 0.13 1.74
CA PRO A 201 16.39 0.79 1.04
C PRO A 201 16.15 2.28 0.76
N GLU A 202 14.96 2.68 0.32
CA GLU A 202 14.62 4.09 0.08
C GLU A 202 14.75 4.93 1.36
N PHE A 203 14.22 4.43 2.47
CA PHE A 203 14.32 5.11 3.78
C PHE A 203 15.78 5.19 4.26
N LYS A 204 16.58 4.13 4.10
CA LYS A 204 18.02 4.16 4.43
C LYS A 204 18.76 5.21 3.61
N VAL A 205 18.52 5.26 2.31
CA VAL A 205 19.13 6.24 1.41
C VAL A 205 18.73 7.67 1.79
N PHE A 206 17.47 7.90 2.16
CA PHE A 206 17.03 9.20 2.66
C PHE A 206 17.72 9.59 3.97
N GLU A 207 17.93 8.67 4.90
CA GLU A 207 18.66 8.94 6.14
C GLU A 207 20.11 9.37 5.91
N GLU A 208 20.77 8.80 4.90
CA GLU A 208 22.16 9.11 4.57
C GLU A 208 22.31 10.42 3.78
N LYS A 209 21.40 10.68 2.84
CA LYS A 209 21.59 11.69 1.79
C LYS A 209 20.49 12.75 1.75
N GLY A 210 19.37 12.55 2.44
CA GLY A 210 18.20 13.42 2.45
C GLY A 210 17.68 13.72 1.05
N TYR A 211 17.19 14.96 0.86
CA TYR A 211 16.64 15.44 -0.41
C TYR A 211 17.65 15.61 -1.56
N LYS A 212 18.93 15.24 -1.36
CA LYS A 212 19.93 15.30 -2.45
C LYS A 212 19.81 14.12 -3.42
N GLN A 213 18.90 13.17 -3.17
CA GLN A 213 18.67 12.03 -4.03
C GLN A 213 17.59 12.30 -5.06
N ASN A 214 17.73 11.69 -6.22
CA ASN A 214 16.71 11.73 -7.25
C ASN A 214 15.74 10.58 -7.01
N PHE A 215 14.61 10.90 -6.40
CA PHE A 215 13.56 9.96 -6.05
C PHE A 215 12.54 9.82 -7.19
N ASN A 216 12.22 8.58 -7.56
CA ASN A 216 11.16 8.31 -8.53
C ASN A 216 9.81 8.24 -7.81
N ILE A 217 9.02 9.31 -7.87
CA ILE A 217 7.77 9.46 -7.10
C ILE A 217 6.75 8.37 -7.44
N THR A 218 6.59 8.03 -8.72
CA THR A 218 5.62 7.00 -9.15
C THR A 218 6.00 5.62 -8.63
N GLU A 219 7.29 5.29 -8.66
CA GLU A 219 7.81 4.03 -8.15
C GLU A 219 7.72 3.95 -6.62
N MET A 220 8.12 5.02 -5.91
CA MET A 220 7.97 5.10 -4.45
C MET A 220 6.51 4.97 -4.02
N PHE A 221 5.60 5.66 -4.73
CA PHE A 221 4.17 5.54 -4.48
C PHE A 221 3.71 4.10 -4.65
N ARG A 222 4.04 3.46 -5.78
CA ARG A 222 3.71 2.06 -6.06
C ARG A 222 4.23 1.13 -4.96
N ASN A 223 5.49 1.27 -4.57
CA ASN A 223 6.15 0.40 -3.60
C ASN A 223 5.51 0.53 -2.20
N LEU A 224 5.25 1.75 -1.73
CA LEU A 224 4.64 1.97 -0.42
C LEU A 224 3.15 1.59 -0.38
N LEU A 225 2.40 1.92 -1.43
CA LEU A 225 1.01 1.49 -1.61
C LEU A 225 0.94 -0.05 -1.61
N GLY A 226 1.78 -0.70 -2.40
CA GLY A 226 1.89 -2.15 -2.48
C GLY A 226 2.18 -2.76 -1.12
N LEU A 227 3.19 -2.27 -0.41
CA LEU A 227 3.55 -2.83 0.89
C LEU A 227 2.42 -2.67 1.91
N ALA A 228 1.74 -1.52 1.94
CA ALA A 228 0.60 -1.32 2.82
C ALA A 228 -0.58 -2.24 2.46
N ALA A 229 -0.92 -2.39 1.18
CA ALA A 229 -1.99 -3.25 0.71
C ALA A 229 -1.73 -4.73 1.07
N HIS A 230 -0.52 -5.21 0.80
CA HIS A 230 -0.10 -6.58 1.10
C HIS A 230 -0.06 -6.83 2.61
N GLN A 231 0.40 -5.87 3.42
CA GLN A 231 0.38 -6.01 4.88
C GLN A 231 -1.05 -6.16 5.42
N GLU A 232 -1.97 -5.28 5.00
CA GLU A 232 -3.36 -5.38 5.45
C GLU A 232 -4.02 -6.68 4.99
N MET A 233 -3.71 -7.15 3.78
CA MET A 233 -4.23 -8.42 3.26
C MET A 233 -3.64 -9.62 4.00
N PHE A 234 -2.34 -9.57 4.32
CA PHE A 234 -1.67 -10.58 5.14
C PHE A 234 -2.34 -10.69 6.50
N ASP A 235 -2.55 -9.56 7.18
CA ASP A 235 -3.19 -9.53 8.50
C ASP A 235 -4.60 -10.14 8.44
N LEU A 236 -5.38 -9.82 7.40
CA LEU A 236 -6.71 -10.40 7.18
C LEU A 236 -6.65 -11.91 6.94
N LEU A 237 -5.74 -12.39 6.09
CA LEU A 237 -5.61 -13.82 5.81
C LEU A 237 -5.11 -14.58 7.04
N TYR A 238 -4.20 -13.98 7.83
CA TYR A 238 -3.64 -14.54 9.05
C TYR A 238 -4.71 -14.71 10.15
N GLU A 239 -5.64 -13.75 10.29
CA GLU A 239 -6.76 -13.86 11.25
C GLU A 239 -7.60 -15.13 11.04
N TYR A 240 -7.71 -15.58 9.78
CA TYR A 240 -8.48 -16.77 9.39
C TYR A 240 -7.59 -18.00 9.12
N PHE A 241 -6.27 -17.86 9.27
CA PHE A 241 -5.32 -18.94 9.06
C PHE A 241 -5.44 -19.93 10.22
N LYS A 242 -6.12 -21.05 9.97
CA LYS A 242 -6.14 -22.17 10.90
C LYS A 242 -4.89 -23.01 10.65
N GLU A 243 -3.99 -23.04 11.63
CA GLU A 243 -3.00 -24.10 11.73
C GLU A 243 -3.77 -25.42 11.96
N GLU A 244 -3.94 -26.21 10.89
CA GLU A 244 -4.38 -27.62 10.97
C GLU A 244 -3.18 -28.53 11.27
#